data_AF-A0A966CEV1-F1
#
_entry.id   AF-A0A966CEV1-F1
#
_cell.length_a   1.000
_cell.length_b   1.000
_cell.length_c   1.000
_cell.angle_alpha   90.00
_cell.angle_beta   90.00
_cell.angle_gamma   90.00
#
_symmetry.space_group_name_H-M   'P 1'
#
loop_
_entity.id
_entity.type
_entity.pdbx_description
1 polymer ?
#
loop_
_entity_poly.entity_id
_entity_poly.type
_entity_poly.pdbx_seq_one_letter_code
_entity_poly.pdbx_strand_id
1 'polypeptide(L)'
;MLVTKKELTNLKLKSIKSDNLKELAESLSTDSRGTAADLIKKLIDIPQDKIDEFIKRKYQEQVKERQKLISDDDLKQELSKVKEFKWGVVQGQLDQKIQTEYVRRFTRYDDLIQGVKSKLHDDITGYVIATWYNHWTTVLIEDHISQHSRVIPTLKNNFGVDIFLNNQPFDLKITYLPKDFTLEQVSKSPKDLIIWLYE
;
A
#
# COMPACT_ATOMS: atom_id res chain seq x y z
N MET A 1 -5.65 8.12 -19.41
CA MET A 1 -5.37 7.30 -20.61
C MET A 1 -5.47 5.84 -20.18
N LEU A 2 -6.21 4.98 -20.88
CA LEU A 2 -6.31 3.56 -20.52
C LEU A 2 -5.01 2.85 -20.94
N VAL A 3 -4.50 1.96 -20.09
CA VAL A 3 -3.30 1.18 -20.44
C VAL A 3 -3.61 0.17 -21.55
N THR A 4 -2.65 -0.05 -22.44
CA THR A 4 -2.75 -1.10 -23.46
C THR A 4 -2.68 -2.49 -22.83
N LYS A 5 -3.14 -3.52 -23.54
CA LYS A 5 -3.07 -4.92 -23.06
C LYS A 5 -1.64 -5.34 -22.72
N LYS A 6 -0.65 -4.97 -23.54
CA LYS A 6 0.75 -5.32 -23.34
C LYS A 6 1.36 -4.60 -22.14
N GLU A 7 1.03 -3.32 -21.95
CA GLU A 7 1.43 -2.57 -20.76
C GLU A 7 0.81 -3.16 -19.49
N LEU A 8 -0.47 -3.53 -19.54
CA LEU A 8 -1.14 -4.19 -18.43
C LEU A 8 -0.45 -5.52 -18.07
N THR A 9 -0.16 -6.39 -19.05
CA THR A 9 0.58 -7.63 -18.80
C THR A 9 1.92 -7.33 -18.15
N ASN A 10 2.67 -6.37 -18.68
CA ASN A 10 3.97 -5.99 -18.15
C ASN A 10 3.87 -5.49 -16.70
N LEU A 11 2.88 -4.66 -16.38
CA LEU A 11 2.64 -4.19 -15.01
C LEU A 11 2.31 -5.36 -14.07
N LYS A 12 1.39 -6.26 -14.46
CA LYS A 12 1.04 -7.44 -13.66
C LYS A 12 2.26 -8.34 -13.42
N LEU A 13 3.03 -8.66 -14.46
CA LEU A 13 4.22 -9.51 -14.30
C LEU A 13 5.32 -8.82 -13.46
N LYS A 14 5.47 -7.50 -13.59
CA LYS A 14 6.40 -6.74 -12.76
C LYS A 14 6.00 -6.72 -11.29
N SER A 15 4.72 -6.88 -10.95
CA SER A 15 4.25 -6.99 -9.55
C SER A 15 4.52 -8.37 -8.92
N ILE A 16 5.03 -9.34 -9.69
CA ILE A 16 5.36 -10.69 -9.19
C ILE A 16 6.85 -10.75 -8.81
N LYS A 17 7.17 -11.39 -7.67
CA LYS A 17 8.57 -11.63 -7.25
C LYS A 17 9.25 -12.66 -8.16
N SER A 18 10.58 -12.63 -8.24
CA SER A 18 11.32 -13.49 -9.19
C SER A 18 11.03 -14.98 -9.02
N ASP A 19 10.92 -15.47 -7.78
CA ASP A 19 10.66 -16.90 -7.54
C ASP A 19 9.24 -17.29 -7.95
N ASN A 20 8.26 -16.42 -7.70
CA ASN A 20 6.89 -16.61 -8.18
C ASN A 20 6.78 -16.52 -9.71
N LEU A 21 7.63 -15.74 -10.39
CA LEU A 21 7.67 -15.74 -11.86
C LEU A 21 8.18 -17.07 -12.42
N LYS A 22 9.14 -17.72 -11.75
CA LYS A 22 9.61 -19.06 -12.12
C LYS A 22 8.48 -20.09 -11.94
N GLU A 23 7.80 -20.05 -10.80
CA GLU A 23 6.64 -20.93 -10.53
C GLU A 23 5.54 -20.74 -11.59
N LEU A 24 5.24 -19.49 -11.96
CA LEU A 24 4.26 -19.20 -13.03
C LEU A 24 4.72 -19.80 -14.37
N ALA A 25 5.99 -19.60 -14.76
CA ALA A 25 6.52 -20.17 -15.99
C ALA A 25 6.45 -21.71 -16.00
N GLU A 26 6.81 -22.36 -14.89
CA GLU A 26 6.73 -23.82 -14.73
C GLU A 26 5.30 -24.32 -14.84
N SER A 27 4.35 -23.64 -14.20
CA SER A 27 2.92 -23.99 -14.26
C SER A 27 2.31 -23.88 -15.67
N LEU A 28 2.96 -23.10 -16.55
CA LEU A 28 2.57 -22.88 -17.93
C LEU A 28 3.45 -23.63 -18.94
N SER A 29 4.30 -24.57 -18.48
CA SER A 29 5.25 -25.31 -19.31
C SER A 29 6.16 -24.39 -20.16
N THR A 30 6.48 -23.21 -19.65
CA THR A 30 7.36 -22.21 -20.28
C THR A 30 8.74 -22.26 -19.64
N ASP A 31 9.80 -21.91 -20.38
CA ASP A 31 11.18 -21.93 -19.88
C ASP A 31 11.39 -20.98 -18.68
N SER A 32 11.54 -21.55 -17.48
CA SER A 32 11.67 -20.84 -16.19
C SER A 32 13.10 -20.38 -15.87
N ARG A 33 14.06 -20.54 -16.79
CA ARG A 33 15.45 -20.08 -16.60
C ARG A 33 15.62 -18.61 -16.94
N GLY A 34 16.53 -17.94 -16.24
CA GLY A 34 16.95 -16.57 -16.51
C GLY A 34 16.61 -15.59 -15.39
N THR A 35 16.80 -14.32 -15.67
CA THR A 35 16.48 -13.23 -14.74
C THR A 35 14.98 -12.93 -14.73
N ALA A 36 14.51 -12.15 -13.76
CA ALA A 36 13.12 -11.68 -13.74
C ALA A 36 12.73 -10.94 -15.04
N ALA A 37 13.64 -10.18 -15.64
CA ALA A 37 13.39 -9.49 -16.90
C ALA A 37 13.22 -10.47 -18.07
N ASP A 38 14.00 -11.55 -18.09
CA ASP A 38 13.89 -12.60 -19.11
C ASP A 38 12.56 -13.35 -18.99
N LEU A 39 12.16 -13.69 -17.75
CA LEU A 39 10.88 -14.32 -17.47
C LEU A 39 9.70 -13.43 -17.88
N ILE A 40 9.75 -12.13 -17.58
CA ILE A 40 8.71 -11.18 -18.01
C ILE A 40 8.59 -11.17 -19.53
N LYS A 41 9.70 -11.14 -20.27
CA LYS A 41 9.68 -11.17 -21.74
C LYS A 41 9.06 -12.46 -22.28
N LYS A 42 9.35 -13.61 -21.66
CA LYS A 42 8.80 -14.91 -22.06
C LYS A 42 7.30 -15.03 -21.75
N LEU A 43 6.84 -14.39 -20.68
CA LEU A 43 5.45 -14.45 -20.21
C LEU A 43 4.55 -13.33 -20.77
N ILE A 44 5.10 -12.39 -21.56
CA ILE A 44 4.38 -11.16 -21.97
C ILE A 44 3.14 -11.41 -22.84
N ASP A 45 3.11 -12.54 -23.56
CA ASP A 45 2.03 -12.91 -24.46
C ASP A 45 1.07 -13.95 -23.85
N ILE A 46 1.27 -14.31 -22.58
CA ILE A 46 0.38 -15.22 -21.85
C ILE A 46 -1.02 -14.59 -21.68
N PRO A 47 -2.10 -15.39 -21.81
CA PRO A 47 -3.46 -14.93 -21.53
C PRO A 47 -3.60 -14.30 -20.14
N GLN A 48 -4.33 -13.17 -20.07
CA GLN A 48 -4.48 -12.39 -18.84
C GLN A 48 -5.11 -13.19 -17.70
N ASP A 49 -6.08 -14.04 -18.01
CA ASP A 49 -6.77 -14.92 -17.06
C ASP A 49 -5.78 -15.83 -16.31
N LYS A 50 -4.76 -16.36 -16.99
CA LYS A 50 -3.76 -17.23 -16.34
C LYS A 50 -2.89 -16.47 -15.36
N ILE A 51 -2.51 -15.24 -15.71
CA ILE A 51 -1.72 -14.35 -14.83
C ILE A 51 -2.59 -13.93 -13.63
N ASP A 52 -3.85 -13.59 -13.87
CA ASP A 52 -4.79 -13.15 -12.84
C ASP A 52 -5.13 -14.27 -11.85
N GLU A 53 -5.38 -15.49 -12.34
CA GLU A 53 -5.56 -16.69 -11.53
C GLU A 53 -4.35 -16.94 -10.63
N PHE A 54 -3.14 -16.85 -11.19
CA PHE A 54 -1.90 -17.03 -10.44
C PHE A 54 -1.73 -15.95 -9.36
N ILE A 55 -1.91 -14.68 -9.71
CA ILE A 55 -1.77 -13.57 -8.76
C ILE A 55 -2.79 -13.70 -7.63
N LYS A 56 -4.06 -13.96 -7.95
CA LYS A 56 -5.09 -14.13 -6.93
C LYS A 56 -4.75 -15.28 -5.98
N ARG A 57 -4.33 -16.43 -6.51
CA ARG A 57 -3.93 -17.58 -5.68
C ARG A 57 -2.80 -17.19 -4.72
N LYS A 58 -1.73 -16.57 -5.24
CA LYS A 58 -0.59 -16.14 -4.41
C LYS A 58 -0.96 -15.08 -3.38
N TYR A 59 -1.84 -14.15 -3.72
CA TYR A 59 -2.30 -13.16 -2.77
C TYR A 59 -3.14 -13.80 -1.67
N GLN A 60 -4.03 -14.75 -1.98
CA GLN A 60 -4.78 -15.51 -0.97
C GLN A 60 -3.88 -16.34 -0.05
N GLU A 61 -2.76 -16.88 -0.56
CA GLU A 61 -1.73 -17.49 0.28
C GLU A 61 -1.14 -16.46 1.27
N GLN A 62 -0.82 -15.24 0.82
CA GLN A 62 -0.30 -14.16 1.68
C GLN A 62 -1.32 -13.72 2.76
N VAL A 63 -2.60 -13.58 2.38
CA VAL A 63 -3.68 -13.27 3.32
C VAL A 63 -3.76 -14.33 4.41
N LYS A 64 -3.72 -15.62 4.05
CA LYS A 64 -3.75 -16.71 5.03
C LYS A 64 -2.55 -16.70 5.96
N GLU A 65 -1.34 -16.45 5.47
CA GLU A 65 -0.16 -16.33 6.34
C GLU A 65 -0.28 -15.14 7.29
N ARG A 66 -0.79 -14.00 6.82
CA ARG A 66 -1.05 -12.81 7.64
C ARG A 66 -2.13 -13.11 8.70
N GLN A 67 -3.19 -13.84 8.37
CA GLN A 67 -4.25 -14.27 9.30
C GLN A 67 -3.75 -15.18 10.43
N LYS A 68 -2.62 -15.88 10.25
CA LYS A 68 -2.00 -16.64 11.34
C LYS A 68 -1.37 -15.75 12.41
N LEU A 69 -0.99 -14.52 12.07
CA LEU A 69 -0.43 -13.56 13.03
C LEU A 69 -1.54 -12.95 13.89
N ILE A 70 -2.64 -12.55 13.25
CA ILE A 70 -3.82 -11.98 13.88
C ILE A 70 -5.02 -12.13 12.95
N SER A 71 -6.18 -12.52 13.49
CA SER A 71 -7.41 -12.63 12.72
C SER A 71 -7.89 -11.25 12.26
N ASP A 72 -8.72 -11.20 11.21
CA ASP A 72 -9.27 -9.93 10.71
C ASP A 72 -10.10 -9.23 11.78
N ASP A 73 -10.83 -9.98 12.60
CA ASP A 73 -11.71 -9.42 13.64
C ASP A 73 -10.91 -8.93 14.85
N ASP A 74 -9.88 -9.67 15.27
CA ASP A 74 -8.98 -9.20 16.34
C ASP A 74 -8.20 -7.96 15.90
N LEU A 75 -7.73 -7.92 14.64
CA LEU A 75 -7.05 -6.75 14.11
C LEU A 75 -7.97 -5.52 14.06
N LYS A 76 -9.24 -5.69 13.67
CA LYS A 76 -10.24 -4.60 13.74
C LYS A 76 -10.43 -4.13 15.18
N GLN A 77 -10.46 -5.04 16.16
CA GLN A 77 -10.56 -4.67 17.58
C GLN A 77 -9.34 -3.85 18.03
N GLU A 78 -8.12 -4.25 17.67
CA GLU A 78 -6.90 -3.48 17.95
C GLU A 78 -6.94 -2.09 17.32
N LEU A 79 -7.30 -2.00 16.04
CA LEU A 79 -7.42 -0.72 15.34
C LEU A 79 -8.47 0.20 15.97
N SER A 80 -9.57 -0.36 16.47
CA SER A 80 -10.63 0.41 17.13
C SER A 80 -10.18 1.09 18.43
N LYS A 81 -9.03 0.71 19.00
CA LYS A 81 -8.44 1.35 20.19
C LYS A 81 -7.84 2.72 19.85
N VAL A 82 -7.52 3.00 18.59
CA VAL A 82 -7.05 4.31 18.14
C VAL A 82 -8.22 5.28 18.13
N LYS A 83 -8.34 6.10 19.18
CA LYS A 83 -9.41 7.09 19.33
C LYS A 83 -9.06 8.46 18.75
N GLU A 84 -7.77 8.79 18.76
CA GLU A 84 -7.26 10.03 18.21
C GLU A 84 -6.22 9.73 17.14
N PHE A 85 -6.39 10.35 15.97
CA PHE A 85 -5.48 10.20 14.85
C PHE A 85 -4.73 11.51 14.62
N LYS A 86 -3.48 11.57 15.09
CA LYS A 86 -2.62 12.75 15.01
C LYS A 86 -1.25 12.35 14.49
N TRP A 87 -0.91 12.82 13.29
CA TRP A 87 0.37 12.50 12.68
C TRP A 87 1.55 13.09 13.46
N GLY A 88 1.44 14.33 13.96
CA GLY A 88 2.50 15.07 14.65
C GLY A 88 3.69 15.47 13.76
N VAL A 89 4.03 14.61 12.80
CA VAL A 89 5.11 14.73 11.81
C VAL A 89 4.65 14.13 10.49
N VAL A 90 5.09 14.73 9.38
CA VAL A 90 4.87 14.18 8.04
C VAL A 90 5.58 12.83 7.91
N GLN A 91 4.92 11.85 7.28
CA GLN A 91 5.50 10.53 7.02
C GLN A 91 6.88 10.63 6.35
N GLY A 92 7.87 9.95 6.92
CA GLY A 92 9.24 9.94 6.41
C GLY A 92 10.11 11.14 6.81
N GLN A 93 9.56 12.13 7.53
CA GLN A 93 10.29 13.34 7.93
C GLN A 93 10.68 13.38 9.42
N LEU A 94 10.53 12.28 10.16
CA LEU A 94 10.81 12.24 11.59
C LEU A 94 12.27 12.61 11.92
N ASP A 95 13.23 12.03 11.21
CA ASP A 95 14.65 12.34 11.42
C ASP A 95 14.96 13.81 11.12
N GLN A 96 14.45 14.34 10.01
CA GLN A 96 14.60 15.74 9.66
C GLN A 96 14.03 16.67 10.74
N LYS A 97 12.86 16.33 11.31
CA LYS A 97 12.26 17.06 12.43
C LYS A 97 13.17 17.03 13.65
N ILE A 98 13.72 15.87 14.01
CA ILE A 98 14.66 15.72 15.15
C ILE A 98 15.90 16.60 14.93
N GLN A 99 16.51 16.53 13.75
CA GLN A 99 17.70 17.31 13.42
C GLN A 99 17.44 18.81 13.50
N THR A 100 16.30 19.26 12.97
CA THR A 100 15.99 20.69 12.83
C THR A 100 15.45 21.30 14.12
N GLU A 101 14.51 20.63 14.79
CA GLU A 101 13.81 21.17 15.97
C GLU A 101 14.53 20.89 17.28
N TYR A 102 15.45 19.91 17.33
CA TYR A 102 16.13 19.52 18.56
C TYR A 102 17.64 19.66 18.45
N VAL A 103 18.30 18.87 17.59
CA VAL A 103 19.77 18.78 17.54
C VAL A 103 20.43 20.13 17.20
N ARG A 104 19.95 20.83 16.17
CA ARG A 104 20.52 22.11 15.73
C ARG A 104 19.97 23.32 16.48
N ARG A 105 18.90 23.13 17.26
CA ARG A 105 18.19 24.23 17.96
C ARG A 105 18.71 24.44 19.37
N PHE A 106 18.89 23.37 20.13
CA PHE A 106 19.31 23.45 21.54
C PHE A 106 20.83 23.36 21.65
N THR A 107 21.43 24.35 22.30
CA THR A 107 22.87 24.35 22.60
C THR A 107 23.16 23.88 24.03
N ARG A 108 22.20 24.06 24.95
CA ARG A 108 22.28 23.60 26.34
C ARG A 108 21.63 22.23 26.50
N TYR A 109 22.32 21.35 27.21
CA TYR A 109 21.86 19.97 27.42
C TYR A 109 20.53 19.90 28.17
N ASP A 110 20.37 20.66 29.25
CA ASP A 110 19.14 20.61 30.06
C ASP A 110 17.91 21.09 29.26
N ASP A 111 18.06 22.14 28.44
CA ASP A 111 17.01 22.63 27.55
C ASP A 111 16.62 21.57 26.50
N LEU A 112 17.61 20.87 25.93
CA LEU A 112 17.39 19.75 25.01
C LEU A 112 16.58 18.64 25.70
N ILE A 113 17.00 18.20 26.89
CA ILE A 113 16.33 17.13 27.62
C ILE A 113 14.89 17.52 27.99
N GLN A 114 14.66 18.78 28.39
CA GLN A 114 13.32 19.27 28.65
C GLN A 114 12.45 19.30 27.39
N GLY A 115 13.00 19.75 26.25
CA GLY A 115 12.29 19.76 24.97
C GLY A 115 11.90 18.34 24.50
N VAL A 116 12.81 17.38 24.63
CA VAL A 116 12.55 15.97 24.29
C VAL A 116 11.41 15.40 25.13
N LYS A 117 11.46 15.61 26.46
CA LYS A 117 10.44 15.08 27.38
C LYS A 117 9.07 15.73 27.22
N SER A 118 9.03 17.02 26.90
CA SER A 118 7.76 17.78 26.85
C SER A 118 7.03 17.66 25.52
N LYS A 119 7.74 17.46 24.39
CA LYS A 119 7.14 17.53 23.06
C LYS A 119 7.52 16.38 22.13
N LEU A 120 8.80 16.02 22.06
CA LEU A 120 9.26 15.00 21.10
C LEU A 120 8.61 13.65 21.36
N HIS A 121 8.47 13.28 22.63
CA HIS A 121 7.82 12.03 23.02
C HIS A 121 6.40 11.90 22.43
N ASP A 122 5.58 12.94 22.57
CA ASP A 122 4.20 12.92 22.09
C ASP A 122 4.11 12.97 20.56
N ASP A 123 4.99 13.74 19.92
CA ASP A 123 5.11 13.78 18.45
C ASP A 123 5.50 12.41 17.88
N ILE A 124 6.48 11.73 18.48
CA ILE A 124 6.89 10.37 18.07
C ILE A 124 5.77 9.38 18.33
N THR A 125 5.12 9.46 19.49
CA THR A 125 4.01 8.56 19.85
C THR A 125 2.87 8.68 18.85
N GLY A 126 2.45 9.91 18.54
CA GLY A 126 1.42 10.18 17.54
C GLY A 126 1.82 9.65 16.15
N TYR A 127 3.06 9.91 15.73
CA TYR A 127 3.59 9.42 14.46
C TYR A 127 3.56 7.89 14.35
N VAL A 128 4.02 7.18 15.39
CA VAL A 128 4.05 5.71 15.41
C VAL A 128 2.63 5.14 15.37
N ILE A 129 1.71 5.68 16.17
CA ILE A 129 0.30 5.24 16.17
C ILE A 129 -0.33 5.49 14.80
N ALA A 130 -0.14 6.67 14.21
CA ALA A 130 -0.72 7.03 12.92
C ALA A 130 -0.20 6.16 11.78
N THR A 131 1.13 5.94 11.72
CA THR A 131 1.75 5.09 10.69
C THR A 131 1.37 3.61 10.85
N TRP A 132 1.32 3.11 12.09
CA TRP A 132 0.84 1.75 12.39
C TRP A 132 -0.62 1.57 11.99
N TYR A 133 -1.49 2.50 12.38
CA TYR A 133 -2.91 2.45 12.05
C TYR A 133 -3.11 2.48 10.53
N ASN A 134 -2.46 3.43 9.83
CA ASN A 134 -2.54 3.55 8.38
C ASN A 134 -2.12 2.24 7.68
N HIS A 135 -0.98 1.66 8.09
CA HIS A 135 -0.49 0.40 7.54
C HIS A 135 -1.54 -0.73 7.67
N TRP A 136 -2.02 -0.98 8.89
CA TRP A 136 -2.91 -2.10 9.14
C TRP A 136 -4.33 -1.89 8.59
N THR A 137 -4.82 -0.65 8.54
CA THR A 137 -6.06 -0.36 7.82
C THR A 137 -5.92 -0.61 6.32
N THR A 138 -4.80 -0.22 5.72
CA THR A 138 -4.53 -0.50 4.30
C THR A 138 -4.50 -2.00 4.05
N VAL A 139 -3.80 -2.78 4.88
CA VAL A 139 -3.77 -4.25 4.78
C VAL A 139 -5.19 -4.84 4.81
N LEU A 140 -6.03 -4.45 5.79
CA LEU A 140 -7.41 -4.96 5.86
C LEU A 140 -8.26 -4.55 4.66
N ILE A 141 -8.12 -3.32 4.19
CA ILE A 141 -8.89 -2.82 3.05
C ILE A 141 -8.46 -3.56 1.77
N GLU A 142 -7.16 -3.70 1.53
CA GLU A 142 -6.62 -4.44 0.39
C GLU A 142 -7.04 -5.91 0.42
N ASP A 143 -6.93 -6.57 1.57
CA ASP A 143 -7.36 -7.95 1.76
C ASP A 143 -8.85 -8.11 1.42
N HIS A 144 -9.70 -7.16 1.85
CA HIS A 144 -11.13 -7.18 1.58
C HIS A 144 -11.48 -6.93 0.11
N ILE A 145 -10.97 -5.84 -0.49
CA ILE A 145 -11.29 -5.50 -1.88
C ILE A 145 -10.76 -6.54 -2.88
N SER A 146 -9.67 -7.23 -2.53
CA SER A 146 -9.07 -8.29 -3.35
C SER A 146 -9.93 -9.54 -3.47
N GLN A 147 -10.96 -9.69 -2.63
CA GLN A 147 -11.97 -10.75 -2.76
C GLN A 147 -12.89 -10.51 -3.95
N HIS A 148 -13.00 -9.27 -4.44
CA HIS A 148 -13.87 -8.95 -5.55
C HIS A 148 -13.35 -9.53 -6.88
N SER A 149 -14.23 -10.15 -7.67
CA SER A 149 -13.85 -10.86 -8.90
C SER A 149 -13.14 -9.99 -9.93
N ARG A 150 -13.44 -8.68 -9.96
CA ARG A 150 -12.86 -7.70 -10.88
C ARG A 150 -11.55 -7.05 -10.40
N VAL A 151 -11.08 -7.38 -9.20
CA VAL A 151 -9.85 -6.85 -8.60
C VAL A 151 -8.74 -7.88 -8.69
N ILE A 152 -7.57 -7.47 -9.17
CA ILE A 152 -6.32 -8.23 -9.11
C ILE A 152 -5.35 -7.43 -8.23
N PRO A 153 -4.93 -7.91 -7.06
CA PRO A 153 -3.96 -7.21 -6.22
C PRO A 153 -2.55 -7.30 -6.81
N THR A 154 -1.62 -6.48 -6.32
CA THR A 154 -0.19 -6.66 -6.56
C THR A 154 0.45 -7.58 -5.52
N LEU A 155 1.44 -8.39 -5.91
CA LEU A 155 2.16 -9.27 -4.97
C LEU A 155 3.39 -8.61 -4.35
N LYS A 156 3.77 -7.42 -4.85
CA LYS A 156 4.82 -6.54 -4.34
C LYS A 156 4.61 -5.14 -4.94
N ASN A 157 5.17 -4.12 -4.28
CA ASN A 157 5.15 -2.74 -4.77
C ASN A 157 5.67 -2.65 -6.22
N ASN A 158 4.88 -2.02 -7.08
CA ASN A 158 5.11 -1.91 -8.51
C ASN A 158 4.80 -0.50 -9.02
N PHE A 159 5.71 0.45 -8.73
CA PHE A 159 5.64 1.83 -9.25
C PHE A 159 4.35 2.58 -8.92
N GLY A 160 3.83 2.44 -7.69
CA GLY A 160 2.60 3.12 -7.28
C GLY A 160 1.33 2.49 -7.86
N VAL A 161 1.35 1.19 -8.13
CA VAL A 161 0.15 0.40 -8.45
C VAL A 161 -0.06 -0.60 -7.34
N ASP A 162 -1.23 -0.56 -6.70
CA ASP A 162 -1.60 -1.47 -5.62
C ASP A 162 -2.55 -2.56 -6.11
N ILE A 163 -3.47 -2.19 -7.01
CA ILE A 163 -4.48 -3.09 -7.59
C ILE A 163 -4.68 -2.87 -9.09
N PHE A 164 -5.26 -3.85 -9.76
CA PHE A 164 -5.85 -3.73 -11.09
C PHE A 164 -7.35 -3.96 -10.99
N LEU A 165 -8.15 -2.93 -11.26
CA LEU A 165 -9.61 -3.01 -11.30
C LEU A 165 -10.06 -2.93 -12.76
N ASN A 166 -10.81 -3.93 -13.23
CA ASN A 166 -11.27 -3.98 -14.63
C ASN A 166 -10.14 -3.79 -15.66
N ASN A 167 -9.01 -4.46 -15.43
CA ASN A 167 -7.83 -4.37 -16.31
C ASN A 167 -7.22 -2.96 -16.41
N GLN A 168 -7.41 -2.11 -15.40
CA GLN A 168 -6.74 -0.81 -15.27
C GLN A 168 -5.98 -0.76 -13.93
N PRO A 169 -4.73 -0.27 -13.90
CA PRO A 169 -3.96 -0.12 -12.68
C PRO A 169 -4.47 1.05 -11.85
N PHE A 170 -4.49 0.88 -10.53
CA PHE A 170 -4.84 1.92 -9.57
C PHE A 170 -3.86 1.92 -8.39
N ASP A 171 -3.55 3.13 -7.93
CA ASP A 171 -2.91 3.44 -6.65
C ASP A 171 -4.02 3.65 -5.62
N LEU A 172 -4.09 2.80 -4.60
CA LEU A 172 -5.12 2.86 -3.58
C LEU A 172 -4.79 3.97 -2.58
N LYS A 173 -5.55 5.07 -2.65
CA LYS A 173 -5.49 6.15 -1.66
C LYS A 173 -6.62 6.02 -0.67
N ILE A 174 -6.28 6.06 0.62
CA ILE A 174 -7.21 6.08 1.73
C ILE A 174 -7.02 7.40 2.46
N THR A 175 -8.11 8.13 2.66
CA THR A 175 -8.09 9.41 3.37
C THR A 175 -9.42 9.65 4.07
N TYR A 176 -9.41 10.58 5.01
CA TYR A 176 -10.63 11.21 5.49
C TYR A 176 -11.27 12.04 4.38
N LEU A 177 -12.60 12.14 4.40
CA LEU A 177 -13.29 13.08 3.53
C LEU A 177 -12.78 14.50 3.84
N PRO A 178 -12.21 15.24 2.87
CA PRO A 178 -11.68 16.56 3.14
C PRO A 178 -12.80 17.51 3.51
N LYS A 179 -12.49 18.52 4.34
CA LYS A 179 -13.51 19.40 4.96
C LYS A 179 -14.39 20.13 3.94
N ASP A 180 -13.87 20.38 2.75
CA ASP A 180 -14.56 21.10 1.68
C ASP A 180 -15.48 20.19 0.84
N PHE A 181 -15.56 18.90 1.17
CA PHE A 181 -16.40 17.93 0.49
C PHE A 181 -17.46 17.34 1.41
N THR A 182 -18.67 17.15 0.87
CA THR A 182 -19.73 16.35 1.49
C THR A 182 -19.89 15.01 0.76
N LEU A 183 -20.37 13.99 1.46
CA LEU A 183 -20.63 12.67 0.86
C LEU A 183 -21.63 12.76 -0.31
N GLU A 184 -22.64 13.61 -0.19
CA GLU A 184 -23.64 13.80 -1.24
C GLU A 184 -23.03 14.40 -2.51
N GLN A 185 -22.20 15.44 -2.36
CA GLN A 185 -21.49 16.07 -3.49
C GLN A 185 -20.56 15.08 -4.19
N VAL A 186 -19.73 14.38 -3.42
CA VAL A 186 -18.78 13.41 -3.96
C VAL A 186 -19.49 12.26 -4.67
N SER A 187 -20.62 11.80 -4.14
CA SER A 187 -21.42 10.74 -4.76
C SER A 187 -22.02 11.17 -6.10
N LYS A 188 -22.40 12.45 -6.24
CA LYS A 188 -22.94 13.02 -7.48
C LYS A 188 -21.85 13.39 -8.49
N SER A 189 -20.73 13.93 -8.01
CA SER A 189 -19.61 14.40 -8.83
C SER A 189 -18.28 14.14 -8.10
N PRO A 190 -17.67 12.96 -8.31
CA PRO A 190 -16.43 12.59 -7.62
C PRO A 190 -15.19 13.26 -8.22
N LYS A 191 -15.31 13.94 -9.37
CA LYS A 191 -14.18 14.43 -10.16
C LYS A 191 -13.25 15.35 -9.36
N ASP A 192 -13.82 16.32 -8.65
CA ASP A 192 -13.02 17.30 -7.91
C ASP A 192 -12.30 16.65 -6.73
N LEU A 193 -12.91 15.65 -6.09
CA LEU A 193 -12.25 14.87 -5.04
C LEU A 193 -11.12 14.02 -5.62
N ILE A 194 -11.32 13.40 -6.79
CA ILE A 194 -10.28 12.61 -7.46
C ILE A 194 -9.10 13.50 -7.82
N ILE A 195 -9.33 14.70 -8.36
CA ILE A 195 -8.25 15.65 -8.65
C ILE A 195 -7.50 15.99 -7.36
N TRP A 196 -8.19 16.39 -6.31
CA TRP A 196 -7.58 16.69 -5.01
C TRP A 196 -6.78 15.52 -4.40
N LEU A 197 -7.20 14.27 -4.66
CA LEU A 197 -6.52 13.08 -4.15
C LEU A 197 -5.19 12.77 -4.86
N TYR A 198 -5.07 13.15 -6.13
CA TYR A 198 -3.98 12.71 -7.00
C TYR A 198 -3.10 13.85 -7.54
N GLU A 199 -3.51 15.11 -7.41
CA GLU A 199 -2.77 16.32 -7.78
C GLU A 199 -2.40 17.15 -6.54
#